data_AF-A0A7L0SGZ6-F1
#
_entry.id   AF-A0A7L0SGZ6-F1
#
_cell.length_a   1.000
_cell.length_b   1.000
_cell.length_c   1.000
_cell.angle_alpha   90.00
_cell.angle_beta   90.00
_cell.angle_gamma   90.00
#
_symmetry.space_group_name_H-M   'P 1'
#
loop_
_entity.id
_entity.type
_entity.pdbx_description
1 polymer ?
#
loop_
_entity_poly.entity_id
_entity_poly.type
_entity_poly.pdbx_seq_one_letter_code
_entity_poly.pdbx_strand_id
1 'polypeptide(L)'
;RLGGQSHKDSGDTKQWRRSAKVFRYPRYNETNKDSDLMLIKFLLPVHVNKHVKPLPLATHCPVPGKTCQISGWGSTTSPDGTKPRGRFLG
;
A
#
# COMPACT_ATOMS: atom_id res chain seq x y z
N ARG A 1 0.50 -9.80 4.44
CA ARG A 1 -0.90 -10.22 4.67
C ARG A 1 -1.77 -9.55 3.61
N LEU A 2 -2.68 -10.28 2.97
CA LEU A 2 -3.63 -9.73 1.99
C LEU A 2 -5.08 -10.06 2.40
N GLY A 3 -6.05 -9.26 1.92
CA GLY A 3 -7.48 -9.50 2.13
C GLY A 3 -8.00 -9.22 3.55
N GLY A 4 -7.20 -8.55 4.38
CA GLY A 4 -7.61 -8.19 5.74
C GLY A 4 -8.40 -6.88 5.79
N GLN A 5 -9.48 -6.85 6.57
CA GLN A 5 -10.30 -5.65 6.76
C GLN A 5 -10.01 -4.94 8.09
N SER A 6 -9.66 -5.67 9.15
CA SER A 6 -9.27 -5.10 10.45
C SER A 6 -7.98 -5.71 10.98
N HIS A 7 -7.19 -4.93 11.73
CA HIS A 7 -5.93 -5.40 12.31
C HIS A 7 -6.13 -6.65 13.19
N LYS A 8 -7.23 -6.70 13.97
CA LYS A 8 -7.61 -7.77 14.92
C LYS A 8 -8.40 -8.93 14.33
N ASP A 9 -8.71 -8.88 13.05
CA ASP A 9 -9.59 -9.85 12.41
C ASP A 9 -9.02 -11.28 12.54
N SER A 10 -9.85 -12.33 12.57
CA SER A 10 -9.42 -13.74 12.53
C SER A 10 -9.75 -14.40 11.18
N GLY A 11 -10.44 -13.68 10.29
CA GLY A 11 -11.25 -14.27 9.22
C GLY A 11 -10.56 -15.05 8.09
N ASP A 12 -11.32 -16.01 7.59
CA ASP A 12 -11.05 -16.94 6.48
C ASP A 12 -10.68 -16.29 5.13
N THR A 13 -10.86 -14.98 5.00
CA THR A 13 -10.60 -14.22 3.76
C THR A 13 -9.14 -13.84 3.57
N LYS A 14 -8.33 -14.00 4.63
CA LYS A 14 -6.94 -13.56 4.68
C LYS A 14 -6.01 -14.53 4.00
N GLN A 15 -4.99 -13.97 3.35
CA GLN A 15 -3.89 -14.74 2.81
C GLN A 15 -2.57 -14.29 3.42
N TRP A 16 -1.89 -15.23 4.09
CA TRP A 16 -0.51 -15.08 4.54
C TRP A 16 0.43 -15.55 3.45
N ARG A 17 1.42 -14.71 3.12
CA ARG A 17 2.45 -15.00 2.12
C ARG A 17 3.79 -14.54 2.65
N ARG A 18 4.78 -15.42 2.57
CA ARG A 18 6.18 -15.08 2.83
C ARG A 18 6.74 -14.34 1.61
N SER A 19 7.57 -13.33 1.86
CA SER A 19 8.40 -12.75 0.81
C SER A 19 9.47 -13.77 0.41
N ALA A 20 9.65 -13.96 -0.90
CA ALA A 20 10.77 -14.70 -1.45
C ALA A 20 11.92 -13.77 -1.80
N LYS A 21 11.60 -12.58 -2.33
CA LYS A 21 12.60 -11.59 -2.73
C LYS A 21 12.05 -10.19 -2.67
N VAL A 22 12.92 -9.24 -2.36
CA VAL A 22 12.65 -7.80 -2.38
C VAL A 22 13.56 -7.17 -3.42
N PHE A 23 12.99 -6.33 -4.28
CA PHE A 23 13.69 -5.58 -5.32
C PHE A 23 13.52 -4.09 -5.02
N ARG A 24 14.56 -3.47 -4.46
CA ARG A 24 14.59 -2.03 -4.26
C ARG A 24 14.83 -1.33 -5.60
N TYR A 25 14.23 -0.16 -5.79
CA TYR A 25 14.48 0.62 -6.98
C TYR A 25 15.98 1.01 -7.04
N PRO A 26 16.69 0.78 -8.16
CA PRO A 26 18.14 0.95 -8.20
C PRO A 26 18.64 2.37 -7.91
N ARG A 27 17.79 3.39 -8.09
CA ARG A 27 18.12 4.80 -7.86
C ARG A 27 17.54 5.36 -6.56
N TYR A 28 17.06 4.51 -5.66
CA TYR A 28 16.63 4.96 -4.34
C TYR A 28 17.78 5.67 -3.63
N ASN A 29 17.52 6.89 -3.17
CA ASN A 29 18.50 7.70 -2.45
C ASN A 29 18.14 7.75 -0.97
N GLU A 30 18.99 7.19 -0.12
CA GLU A 30 18.73 7.08 1.32
C GLU A 30 18.70 8.42 2.05
N THR A 31 19.43 9.42 1.54
CA THR A 31 19.60 10.74 2.16
C THR A 31 18.34 11.59 2.02
N ASN A 32 17.81 11.71 0.80
CA ASN A 32 16.64 12.55 0.51
C ASN A 32 15.34 11.76 0.29
N LYS A 33 15.40 10.41 0.37
CA LYS A 33 14.28 9.49 0.14
C LYS A 33 13.70 9.57 -1.27
N ASP A 34 14.48 10.08 -2.23
CA ASP A 34 14.04 10.11 -3.62
C ASP A 34 13.95 8.68 -4.19
N SER A 35 12.97 8.48 -5.08
CA SER A 35 12.65 7.20 -5.69
C SER A 35 12.37 6.07 -4.68
N ASP A 36 11.64 6.36 -3.60
CA ASP A 36 11.20 5.39 -2.59
C ASP A 36 10.13 4.42 -3.15
N LEU A 37 10.60 3.42 -3.90
CA LEU A 37 9.80 2.38 -4.53
C LEU A 37 10.49 1.02 -4.42
N MET A 38 9.73 -0.03 -4.16
CA MET A 38 10.22 -1.40 -4.17
C MET A 38 9.15 -2.40 -4.60
N LEU A 39 9.59 -3.54 -5.16
CA LEU A 39 8.75 -4.68 -5.48
C LEU A 39 9.04 -5.84 -4.55
N ILE A 40 8.00 -6.57 -4.14
CA ILE A 40 8.12 -7.77 -3.32
C ILE A 40 7.55 -8.96 -4.12
N LYS A 41 8.37 -9.99 -4.33
CA LYS A 41 7.93 -11.26 -4.90
C LYS A 41 7.53 -12.20 -3.77
N PHE A 42 6.31 -12.73 -3.83
CA PHE A 42 5.86 -13.75 -2.90
C PHE A 42 6.43 -15.13 -3.22
N LEU A 43 6.66 -15.94 -2.19
CA LEU A 43 7.15 -17.32 -2.35
C LEU A 43 6.13 -18.21 -3.06
N LEU A 44 4.85 -18.01 -2.77
CA LEU A 44 3.75 -18.68 -3.44
C LEU A 44 2.79 -17.64 -4.04
N PRO A 45 2.14 -17.94 -5.18
CA PRO A 45 1.13 -17.08 -5.75
C PRO A 45 0.01 -16.72 -4.77
N VAL A 46 -0.56 -15.54 -4.96
CA VAL A 46 -1.74 -15.08 -4.23
C VAL A 46 -2.99 -15.50 -5.01
N HIS A 47 -4.02 -15.95 -4.31
CA HIS A 47 -5.30 -16.24 -4.94
C HIS A 47 -6.10 -14.95 -5.07
N VAL A 48 -6.38 -14.52 -6.29
CA VAL A 48 -7.23 -13.38 -6.56
C VAL A 48 -8.69 -13.76 -6.29
N ASN A 49 -9.39 -12.94 -5.52
CA ASN A 49 -10.79 -13.19 -5.14
C ASN A 49 -11.51 -11.87 -4.84
N LYS A 50 -12.71 -11.93 -4.26
CA LYS A 50 -13.50 -10.72 -3.92
C LYS A 50 -12.78 -9.75 -2.97
N HIS A 51 -11.86 -10.22 -2.12
CA HIS A 51 -11.13 -9.42 -1.13
C HIS A 51 -9.67 -9.15 -1.49
N VAL A 52 -9.12 -9.84 -2.48
CA VAL A 52 -7.73 -9.67 -2.94
C VAL A 52 -7.74 -9.47 -4.43
N LYS A 53 -7.51 -8.22 -4.86
CA LYS A 53 -7.49 -7.84 -6.28
C LYS A 53 -6.27 -6.94 -6.56
N PRO A 54 -5.63 -7.09 -7.72
CA PRO A 54 -4.60 -6.17 -8.16
C PRO A 54 -5.19 -4.79 -8.47
N LEU A 55 -4.41 -3.74 -8.22
CA LEU A 55 -4.73 -2.39 -8.65
C LEU A 55 -4.01 -2.13 -9.99
N PRO A 56 -4.68 -1.55 -11.00
CA PRO A 56 -4.01 -1.21 -12.25
C PRO A 56 -2.91 -0.17 -12.02
N LEU A 57 -1.84 -0.29 -12.80
CA LEU A 57 -0.76 0.70 -12.79
C LEU A 57 -1.23 1.98 -13.47
N ALA A 58 -0.74 3.12 -12.96
CA ALA A 58 -0.97 4.41 -13.60
C ALA A 58 -0.31 4.43 -14.99
N THR A 59 -1.06 4.86 -15.99
CA THR A 59 -0.58 5.02 -17.37
C THR A 59 -0.23 6.47 -17.72
N HIS A 60 -0.60 7.40 -16.85
CA HIS A 60 -0.39 8.85 -17.01
C HIS A 60 -0.23 9.50 -15.64
N CYS A 61 0.38 10.69 -15.64
CA CYS A 61 0.53 11.48 -14.42
C CYS A 61 -0.83 12.03 -13.95
N PRO A 62 -1.09 12.08 -12.63
CA PRO A 62 -2.31 12.69 -12.11
C PRO A 62 -2.31 14.21 -12.35
N VAL A 63 -3.50 14.76 -12.58
CA VAL A 63 -3.69 16.22 -12.72
C VAL A 63 -3.87 16.85 -11.33
N PRO A 64 -3.26 18.01 -11.05
CA PRO A 64 -3.50 18.74 -9.80
C PRO A 64 -5.00 18.97 -9.54
N GLY A 65 -5.42 18.89 -8.28
CA GLY A 65 -6.82 19.05 -7.89
C GLY A 65 -7.69 17.79 -8.04
N LYS A 66 -7.17 16.70 -8.61
CA LYS A 66 -7.86 15.39 -8.60
C LYS A 66 -8.00 14.86 -7.17
N THR A 67 -9.18 14.32 -6.86
CA THR A 67 -9.41 13.63 -5.60
C THR A 67 -8.75 12.25 -5.62
N CYS A 68 -7.93 11.98 -4.60
CA CYS A 68 -7.30 10.68 -4.37
C CYS A 68 -7.89 10.03 -3.11
N GLN A 69 -7.89 8.70 -3.07
CA GLN A 69 -8.29 7.92 -1.90
C GLN A 69 -7.04 7.31 -1.27
N ILE A 70 -6.89 7.49 0.05
CA ILE A 70 -5.77 6.97 0.83
C ILE A 70 -6.34 6.04 1.90
N SER A 71 -5.76 4.85 2.04
CA SER A 71 -6.20 3.84 3.00
C SER A 71 -5.02 3.23 3.76
N GLY A 72 -5.27 2.82 5.00
CA GLY A 72 -4.29 2.15 5.84
C GLY A 72 -4.66 2.19 7.31
N TRP A 73 -3.98 1.38 8.12
CA TRP A 73 -4.18 1.30 9.57
C TRP A 73 -3.17 2.15 10.38
N GLY A 74 -2.44 3.04 9.70
CA GLY A 74 -1.46 3.93 10.32
C GLY A 74 -2.09 5.14 11.00
N SER A 75 -1.29 5.90 11.75
CA SER A 75 -1.76 7.16 12.34
C SER A 75 -2.16 8.15 11.25
N THR A 76 -3.30 8.82 11.46
CA THR A 76 -3.76 9.93 10.60
C THR A 76 -3.46 11.30 11.20
N THR A 77 -2.81 11.35 12.37
CA THR A 77 -2.37 12.59 13.02
C THR A 77 -0.94 12.91 12.64
N SER A 78 -0.68 14.14 12.23
CA SER A 78 0.67 14.70 12.21
C SER A 78 1.06 15.15 13.64
N PRO A 79 2.36 15.22 13.96
CA PRO A 79 2.83 15.80 15.24
C PRO A 79 2.27 17.20 15.50
N ASP A 80 1.99 17.95 14.43
CA ASP A 80 1.47 19.33 14.47
C ASP A 80 -0.08 19.41 14.43
N GLY A 81 -0.79 18.29 14.57
CA GLY A 81 -2.27 18.25 14.63
C GLY A 81 -3.00 18.56 13.31
N THR A 82 -2.27 18.78 12.21
CA THR A 82 -2.82 19.06 10.89
C THR A 82 -3.25 17.78 10.17
N LYS A 83 -4.55 17.67 9.90
CA LYS A 83 -5.10 16.55 9.12
C LYS A 83 -4.79 16.76 7.62
N PRO A 84 -4.26 15.76 6.89
CA PRO A 84 -3.94 15.96 5.48
C PRO A 84 -5.20 16.19 4.65
N ARG A 85 -5.08 16.95 3.55
CA ARG A 85 -6.17 17.14 2.59
C ARG A 85 -6.34 15.87 1.75
N GLY A 86 -7.19 14.95 2.20
CA GLY A 86 -7.53 13.70 1.50
C GLY A 86 -8.60 12.89 2.24
N ARG A 87 -9.31 11.99 1.52
CA ARG A 87 -10.25 11.05 2.14
C ARG A 87 -9.49 9.86 2.68
N PHE A 88 -9.32 9.82 4.00
CA PHE A 88 -8.74 8.68 4.73
C PHE A 88 -9.83 7.66 5.03
N LEU A 89 -9.64 6.43 4.53
CA LEU A 89 -10.41 5.28 4.99
C LEU A 89 -9.55 4.48 5.97
N GLY A 90 -9.93 4.51 7.24
CA GLY A 90 -9.41 3.63 8.29
C GLY A 90 -10.19 2.32 8.34
#